data_AF-A0A6P2WRE7-F1
#
_entry.id   AF-A0A6P2WRE7-F1
#
_cell.length_a   1.000
_cell.length_b   1.000
_cell.length_c   1.000
_cell.angle_alpha   90.00
_cell.angle_beta   90.00
_cell.angle_gamma   90.00
#
_symmetry.space_group_name_H-M   'P 1'
#
loop_
_entity.id
_entity.type
_entity.pdbx_description
1 polymer ?
#
loop_
_entity_poly.entity_id
_entity_poly.type
_entity_poly.pdbx_seq_one_letter_code
_entity_poly.pdbx_strand_id
1 'polypeptide(L)'
;MNDELQRQMAAKLQDALERVVDERSLIHFLRVLGHDWNKERQLEADGPPSPYARAAFGWENHSIGEYLEAMVDWAETSEEGLRFYDVPDNPWRRMADILFAGKIYE
;
A
#
# COMPACT_ATOMS: atom_id res chain seq x y z
N MET A 1 11.71 -14.43 13.25
CA MET A 1 12.00 -13.00 13.54
C MET A 1 11.34 -12.19 12.45
N ASN A 2 10.05 -11.82 12.57
CA ASN A 2 9.45 -10.81 11.68
C ASN A 2 8.03 -10.35 12.06
N ASP A 3 7.25 -11.09 12.85
CA ASP A 3 5.83 -10.78 13.10
C ASP A 3 5.60 -9.45 13.85
N GLU A 4 6.52 -9.05 14.72
CA GLU A 4 6.44 -7.75 15.42
C GLU A 4 6.75 -6.58 14.46
N LEU A 5 7.80 -6.72 13.66
CA LEU A 5 8.17 -5.72 12.65
C LEU A 5 7.07 -5.56 11.60
N GLN A 6 6.51 -6.67 11.11
CA GLN A 6 5.38 -6.69 10.17
C GLN A 6 4.19 -5.93 10.75
N ARG A 7 3.78 -6.23 11.99
CA ARG A 7 2.66 -5.53 12.65
C ARG A 7 2.95 -4.05 12.87
N GLN A 8 4.17 -3.69 13.26
CA GLN A 8 4.56 -2.30 13.45
C GLN A 8 4.54 -1.51 12.14
N MET A 9 5.05 -2.09 11.05
CA MET A 9 5.06 -1.48 9.72
C MET A 9 3.64 -1.30 9.19
N ALA A 10 2.80 -2.34 9.30
CA ALA A 10 1.40 -2.29 8.92
C ALA A 10 0.63 -1.21 9.70
N ALA A 11 0.78 -1.15 11.04
CA ALA A 11 0.13 -0.15 11.87
C ALA A 11 0.58 1.28 11.51
N LYS A 12 1.87 1.48 11.24
CA LYS A 12 2.41 2.78 10.84
C LYS A 12 1.90 3.23 9.48
N LEU A 13 1.81 2.31 8.52
CA LEU A 13 1.27 2.60 7.19
C LEU A 13 -0.22 2.94 7.25
N GLN A 14 -0.99 2.17 8.03
CA GLN A 14 -2.42 2.41 8.25
C GLN A 14 -2.67 3.76 8.92
N ASP A 15 -1.95 4.10 9.99
CA ASP A 15 -2.07 5.40 10.66
C ASP A 15 -1.70 6.56 9.72
N ALA A 16 -0.67 6.40 8.89
CA ALA A 16 -0.30 7.42 7.91
C ALA A 16 -1.38 7.62 6.84
N LEU A 17 -2.00 6.53 6.37
CA LEU A 17 -3.12 6.55 5.43
C LEU A 17 -4.32 7.29 6.04
N GLU A 18 -4.75 6.90 7.25
CA GLU A 18 -5.85 7.50 8.03
C GLU A 18 -5.72 9.00 8.27
N ARG A 19 -4.49 9.52 8.31
CA ARG A 19 -4.21 10.94 8.55
C ARG A 19 -4.14 11.81 7.29
N VAL A 20 -4.31 11.25 6.09
CA VAL A 20 -4.24 12.05 4.86
C VAL A 20 -5.45 12.95 4.73
N VAL A 21 -5.22 14.25 4.88
CA VAL A 21 -6.25 15.31 4.76
C VAL A 21 -5.83 16.45 3.83
N ASP A 22 -4.56 16.54 3.47
CA ASP A 22 -3.95 17.57 2.63
C ASP A 22 -2.71 17.05 1.92
N GLU A 23 -2.09 17.87 1.08
CA GLU A 23 -0.85 17.53 0.36
C GLU A 23 0.29 17.14 1.33
N ARG A 24 0.43 17.86 2.45
CA ARG A 24 1.53 17.63 3.40
C ARG A 24 1.41 16.25 4.05
N SER A 25 0.21 15.85 4.43
CA SER A 25 -0.09 14.53 4.99
C SER A 25 -0.01 13.44 3.93
N LEU A 26 -0.39 13.70 2.67
CA LEU A 26 -0.15 12.76 1.56
C LEU A 26 1.35 12.50 1.35
N ILE A 27 2.19 13.54 1.36
CA ILE A 27 3.65 13.39 1.25
C ILE A 27 4.21 12.56 2.42
N HIS A 28 3.65 12.71 3.62
CA HIS A 28 4.03 11.86 4.76
C HIS A 28 3.66 10.40 4.50
N PHE A 29 2.44 10.13 4.05
CA PHE A 29 1.99 8.78 3.67
C PHE A 29 2.89 8.16 2.60
N LEU A 30 3.22 8.89 1.52
CA LEU A 30 4.12 8.42 0.46
C LEU A 30 5.51 8.02 0.99
N ARG A 31 6.06 8.75 1.97
CA ARG A 31 7.32 8.37 2.62
C ARG A 31 7.20 7.07 3.40
N VAL A 32 6.09 6.86 4.09
CA VAL A 32 5.84 5.62 4.84
C VAL A 32 5.64 4.45 3.89
N LEU A 33 4.82 4.61 2.84
CA LEU A 33 4.59 3.61 1.81
C LEU A 33 5.90 3.23 1.09
N GLY A 34 6.70 4.22 0.68
CA GLY A 34 7.99 3.96 0.04
C GLY A 34 9.00 3.28 0.96
N HIS A 35 8.99 3.58 2.26
CA HIS A 35 9.81 2.86 3.23
C HIS A 35 9.36 1.40 3.40
N ASP A 36 8.03 1.17 3.44
CA ASP A 36 7.43 -0.17 3.49
C ASP A 36 7.89 -1.02 2.30
N TRP A 37 7.75 -0.49 1.08
CA TRP A 37 8.22 -1.13 -0.17
C TRP A 37 9.71 -1.50 -0.12
N ASN A 38 10.56 -0.52 0.17
CA ASN A 38 12.02 -0.73 0.18
C ASN A 38 12.44 -1.78 1.20
N LYS A 39 11.76 -1.81 2.36
CA LYS A 39 12.08 -2.77 3.40
C LYS A 39 11.64 -4.18 3.02
N GLU A 40 10.53 -4.33 2.30
CA GLU A 40 10.16 -5.62 1.74
C GLU A 40 11.17 -6.12 0.71
N ARG A 41 11.59 -5.27 -0.24
CA ARG A 41 12.60 -5.65 -1.23
C ARG A 41 13.94 -6.06 -0.60
N GLN A 42 14.33 -5.43 0.51
CA GLN A 42 15.49 -5.86 1.30
C GLN A 42 15.30 -7.27 1.87
N LEU A 43 14.15 -7.55 2.48
CA LEU A 43 13.85 -8.86 3.06
C LEU A 43 13.78 -9.97 2.00
N GLU A 44 13.25 -9.66 0.82
CA GLU A 44 13.26 -10.59 -0.32
C GLU A 44 14.67 -10.85 -0.84
N ALA A 45 15.51 -9.83 -0.95
CA ALA A 45 16.89 -9.95 -1.42
C ALA A 45 17.79 -10.74 -0.44
N ASP A 46 17.54 -10.61 0.86
CA ASP A 46 18.26 -11.34 1.92
C ASP A 46 17.77 -12.80 2.09
N GLY A 47 16.60 -13.12 1.54
CA GLY A 47 15.97 -14.44 1.64
C GLY A 47 16.34 -15.40 0.50
N PRO A 48 16.11 -16.72 0.68
CA PRO A 48 16.22 -17.65 -0.43
C PRO A 48 15.15 -17.33 -1.50
N PRO A 49 15.50 -17.31 -2.80
CA PRO A 49 14.53 -17.05 -3.84
C PRO A 49 13.47 -18.15 -3.83
N SER A 50 12.20 -17.75 -3.71
CA SER A 50 11.07 -18.66 -3.69
C SER A 50 9.89 -18.03 -4.43
N PRO A 51 9.41 -18.64 -5.52
CA PRO A 51 8.25 -18.14 -6.25
C PRO A 51 6.93 -18.31 -5.48
N TYR A 52 6.95 -18.99 -4.33
CA TYR A 52 5.80 -19.21 -3.46
C TYR A 52 5.96 -18.55 -2.09
N ALA A 53 7.03 -17.76 -1.89
CA ALA A 53 7.17 -17.02 -0.64
C ALA A 53 6.13 -15.90 -0.62
N ARG A 54 5.34 -15.87 0.45
CA ARG A 54 4.45 -14.75 0.71
C ARG A 54 5.28 -13.49 0.95
N ALA A 55 4.88 -12.38 0.33
CA ALA A 55 5.50 -11.08 0.53
C ALA A 55 5.52 -10.73 2.03
N ALA A 56 6.67 -10.26 2.52
CA ALA A 56 6.88 -10.07 3.96
C ALA A 56 5.92 -9.03 4.54
N PHE A 57 5.58 -7.98 3.80
CA PHE A 57 4.66 -6.92 4.21
C PHE A 57 3.36 -6.91 3.40
N GLY A 58 3.10 -7.97 2.64
CA GLY A 58 1.84 -8.18 1.92
C GLY A 58 1.69 -7.29 0.70
N TRP A 59 2.77 -7.05 -0.05
CA TRP A 59 2.64 -6.53 -1.41
C TRP A 59 2.31 -7.67 -2.36
N GLU A 60 1.22 -7.50 -3.11
CA GLU A 60 0.82 -8.44 -4.16
C GLU A 60 1.47 -8.08 -5.52
N ASN A 61 1.84 -6.81 -5.71
CA ASN A 61 2.45 -6.30 -6.94
C ASN A 61 3.96 -6.07 -6.78
N HIS A 62 4.77 -6.66 -7.66
CA HIS A 62 6.23 -6.72 -7.50
C HIS A 62 7.00 -5.84 -8.49
N SER A 63 6.31 -5.28 -9.48
CA SER A 63 6.85 -4.30 -10.42
C SER A 63 6.06 -2.99 -10.37
N ILE A 64 6.68 -1.91 -10.85
CA ILE A 64 5.99 -0.62 -10.99
C ILE A 64 4.82 -0.70 -11.98
N GLY A 65 4.89 -1.59 -12.99
CA GLY A 65 3.80 -1.79 -13.96
C GLY A 65 2.57 -2.38 -13.30
N GLU A 66 2.73 -3.54 -12.65
CA GLU A 66 1.66 -4.23 -11.91
C GLU A 66 1.06 -3.31 -10.82
N TYR A 67 1.90 -2.57 -10.09
CA TYR A 67 1.44 -1.62 -9.09
C TYR A 67 0.55 -0.52 -9.68
N LEU A 68 0.93 0.05 -10.84
CA LEU A 68 0.14 1.09 -11.49
C LEU A 68 -1.15 0.54 -12.11
N GLU A 69 -1.13 -0.67 -12.66
CA GLU A 69 -2.32 -1.36 -13.17
C GLU A 69 -3.32 -1.62 -12.04
N ALA A 70 -2.86 -2.20 -10.92
CA ALA A 70 -3.69 -2.45 -9.75
C ALA A 70 -4.29 -1.16 -9.14
N MET A 71 -3.54 -0.06 -9.13
CA MET A 71 -4.07 1.25 -8.71
C MET A 71 -5.26 1.68 -9.57
N VAL A 72 -5.14 1.55 -10.91
CA VAL A 72 -6.18 1.96 -11.86
C VAL A 72 -7.39 1.05 -11.74
N ASP A 73 -7.19 -0.26 -11.78
CA ASP A 73 -8.26 -1.25 -11.74
C ASP A 73 -9.11 -1.10 -10.47
N TRP A 74 -8.45 -0.89 -9.32
CA TRP A 74 -9.18 -0.63 -8.08
C TRP A 74 -9.86 0.74 -8.07
N ALA A 75 -9.22 1.79 -8.60
CA ALA A 75 -9.81 3.12 -8.66
C ALA A 75 -11.11 3.14 -9.50
N GLU A 76 -11.10 2.48 -10.66
CA GLU A 76 -12.28 2.34 -11.52
C GLU A 76 -13.37 1.49 -10.85
N THR A 77 -12.98 0.34 -10.28
CA THR A 77 -13.92 -0.56 -9.59
C THR A 77 -14.60 0.12 -8.39
N SER A 78 -13.90 1.05 -7.72
CA SER A 78 -14.38 1.73 -6.52
C SER A 78 -14.92 3.14 -6.77
N GLU A 79 -15.12 3.57 -8.02
CA GLU A 79 -15.55 4.94 -8.37
C GLU A 79 -16.88 5.34 -7.70
N GLU A 80 -17.81 4.40 -7.55
CA GLU A 80 -19.11 4.59 -6.87
C GLU A 80 -19.13 4.02 -5.44
N GLY A 81 -17.97 3.65 -4.90
CA GLY A 81 -17.84 2.95 -3.62
C GLY A 81 -17.90 1.42 -3.75
N LEU A 82 -17.62 0.72 -2.66
CA LEU A 82 -17.71 -0.75 -2.54
C LEU A 82 -18.44 -1.11 -1.25
N ARG A 83 -18.75 -2.40 -1.07
CA ARG A 83 -19.44 -2.94 0.12
C ARG A 83 -18.84 -2.47 1.46
N PHE A 84 -17.53 -2.22 1.51
CA PHE A 84 -16.80 -1.79 2.71
C PHE A 84 -15.93 -0.56 2.45
N TYR A 85 -16.25 0.23 1.43
CA TYR A 85 -15.49 1.41 1.05
C TYR A 85 -16.44 2.51 0.58
N ASP A 86 -16.45 3.62 1.30
CA ASP A 86 -17.12 4.84 0.87
C ASP A 86 -16.09 5.75 0.20
N VAL A 87 -16.45 6.34 -0.94
CA VAL A 87 -15.57 7.29 -1.63
C VAL A 87 -15.45 8.56 -0.77
N PRO A 88 -14.24 8.95 -0.34
CA PRO A 88 -14.07 10.13 0.49
C PRO A 88 -14.23 11.41 -0.34
N ASP A 89 -14.92 12.41 0.21
CA ASP A 89 -15.04 13.75 -0.40
C ASP A 89 -13.67 14.44 -0.58
N ASN A 90 -12.70 14.08 0.25
CA ASN A 90 -11.37 14.66 0.21
C ASN A 90 -10.53 13.98 -0.89
N PRO A 91 -10.13 14.70 -1.97
CA PRO A 91 -9.37 14.11 -3.06
C PRO A 91 -7.98 13.62 -2.62
N TRP A 92 -7.37 14.21 -1.58
CA TRP A 92 -6.10 13.73 -1.04
C TRP A 92 -6.24 12.38 -0.37
N ARG A 93 -7.35 12.18 0.36
CA ARG A 93 -7.67 10.89 0.96
C ARG A 93 -7.97 9.84 -0.11
N ARG A 94 -8.76 10.20 -1.14
CA ARG A 94 -9.03 9.33 -2.29
C ARG A 94 -7.73 8.90 -2.97
N MET A 95 -6.81 9.84 -3.20
CA MET A 95 -5.51 9.53 -3.80
C MET A 95 -4.69 8.56 -2.94
N ALA A 96 -4.70 8.74 -1.61
CA ALA A 96 -4.00 7.84 -0.70
C ALA A 96 -4.59 6.43 -0.69
N ASP A 97 -5.92 6.30 -0.77
CA ASP A 97 -6.60 4.99 -0.89
C ASP A 97 -6.19 4.28 -2.19
N ILE A 98 -6.18 5.00 -3.32
CA ILE A 98 -5.77 4.44 -4.63
C ILE A 98 -4.32 3.96 -4.58
N LEU A 99 -3.40 4.76 -4.03
CA LEU A 99 -2.00 4.37 -3.86
C LEU A 99 -1.85 3.14 -2.95
N PHE A 100 -2.61 3.08 -1.86
CA PHE A 100 -2.59 1.92 -0.97
C PHE A 100 -3.16 0.67 -1.66
N ALA A 101 -4.20 0.81 -2.48
CA ALA A 101 -4.77 -0.31 -3.23
C ALA A 101 -3.76 -0.94 -4.19
N GLY A 102 -2.90 -0.15 -4.83
CA GLY A 102 -1.81 -0.66 -5.67
C GLY A 102 -0.89 -1.66 -4.95
N LYS A 103 -0.78 -1.59 -3.62
CA LYS A 103 -0.01 -2.57 -2.83
C LYS A 103 -0.74 -3.91 -2.70
N ILE A 104 -2.06 -3.92 -2.50
CA ILE A 104 -2.81 -5.07 -1.99
C ILE A 104 -3.84 -5.66 -2.97
N TYR A 105 -4.10 -4.97 -4.09
CA TYR A 105 -5.08 -5.39 -5.08
C TYR A 105 -4.39 -6.25 -6.14
N GLU A 106 -4.93 -7.45 -6.36
CA GLU A 106 -4.45 -8.45 -7.35
C GLU A 106 -5.10 -8.25 -8.73
#